data_AF-A0A7S0Q9W8-F1
#
_entry.id   AF-A0A7S0Q9W8-F1
#
_cell.length_a   1.000
_cell.length_b   1.000
_cell.length_c   1.000
_cell.angle_alpha   90.00
_cell.angle_beta   90.00
_cell.angle_gamma   90.00
#
_symmetry.space_group_name_H-M   'P 1'
#
loop_
_entity.id
_entity.type
_entity.pdbx_description
1 polymer ?
#
loop_
_entity_poly.entity_id
_entity_poly.type
_entity_poly.pdbx_seq_one_letter_code
_entity_poly.pdbx_strand_id
1 'polypeptide(L)'
;FDDFGNEINEILNKKAKRMEAIRIQLHGMCVDDRTTYTVKQELAKASWFTFISGSCSLSVIMFSALSEAHIQGSPIQLFVEAGPVSVEKTNFESDAMTSSITVGFSSTFVITARDRFGNRISNLSGRNNGLQ
;
A
#
# COMPACT_ATOMS: atom_id res chain seq x y z
N PHE A 1 -6.83 20.87 55.23
CA PHE A 1 -7.58 21.16 54.00
C PHE A 1 -6.62 21.95 53.12
N ASP A 2 -5.97 21.48 52.07
CA ASP A 2 -5.85 20.19 51.37
C ASP A 2 -4.89 20.45 50.19
N ASP A 3 -3.65 20.86 50.47
CA ASP A 3 -2.66 21.20 49.43
C ASP A 3 -2.18 19.96 48.63
N PHE A 4 -2.31 18.78 49.21
CA PHE A 4 -2.04 17.50 48.54
C PHE A 4 -3.04 17.17 47.42
N GLY A 5 -4.25 17.74 47.45
CA GLY A 5 -5.24 17.53 46.38
C GLY A 5 -4.85 18.23 45.08
N ASN A 6 -4.18 19.37 45.17
CA ASN A 6 -3.77 20.17 44.01
C ASN A 6 -2.53 19.60 43.31
N GLU A 7 -1.54 19.09 44.05
CA GLU A 7 -0.36 18.45 43.46
C GLU A 7 -0.69 17.15 42.71
N ILE A 8 -1.63 16.34 43.23
CA ILE A 8 -2.05 15.10 42.55
C ILE A 8 -2.81 15.44 41.26
N ASN A 9 -3.65 16.49 41.26
CA ASN A 9 -4.35 16.95 40.07
C ASN A 9 -3.40 17.57 39.04
N GLU A 10 -2.32 18.25 39.46
CA GLU A 10 -1.30 18.79 38.56
C GLU A 10 -0.41 17.68 37.96
N ILE A 11 -0.07 16.65 38.73
CA ILE A 11 0.67 15.46 38.25
C ILE A 11 -0.21 14.61 37.34
N LEU A 12 -1.50 14.46 37.63
CA LEU A 12 -2.46 13.79 36.75
C LEU A 12 -2.71 14.59 35.48
N ASN A 13 -2.70 15.93 35.50
CA ASN A 13 -2.77 16.76 34.29
C ASN A 13 -1.44 16.78 33.50
N LYS A 14 -0.28 16.75 34.16
CA LYS A 14 1.04 16.56 33.51
C LYS A 14 1.19 15.15 32.93
N LYS A 15 0.58 14.14 33.55
CA LYS A 15 0.48 12.77 33.03
C LYS A 15 -0.69 12.56 32.07
N ALA A 16 -1.72 13.39 32.04
CA ALA A 16 -2.77 13.39 31.00
C ALA A 16 -2.25 14.05 29.70
N LYS A 17 -1.16 14.80 29.80
CA LYS A 17 -0.24 15.08 28.68
C LYS A 17 0.55 13.84 28.20
N ARG A 18 0.29 12.63 28.74
CA ARG A 18 0.77 11.35 28.19
C ARG A 18 -0.06 10.99 26.96
N MET A 19 0.39 11.54 25.85
CA MET A 19 0.30 11.02 24.48
C MET A 19 -0.77 9.96 24.27
N GLU A 20 -1.97 10.41 23.89
CA GLU A 20 -2.72 9.68 22.88
C GLU A 20 -1.84 9.68 21.62
N ALA A 21 -1.12 8.59 21.40
CA ALA A 21 -0.26 8.44 20.24
C ALA A 21 -1.09 7.79 19.13
N ILE A 22 -1.10 8.40 17.95
CA ILE A 22 -1.68 7.78 16.76
C ILE A 22 -0.58 7.00 16.07
N ARG A 23 -0.81 5.70 15.83
CA ARG A 23 0.01 4.89 14.95
C ARG A 23 -0.72 4.66 13.65
N ILE A 24 -0.03 4.88 12.55
CA ILE A 24 -0.49 4.57 11.22
C ILE A 24 0.38 3.43 10.71
N GLN A 25 -0.23 2.34 10.27
CA GLN A 25 0.47 1.14 9.81
C GLN A 25 -0.12 0.67 8.49
N LEU A 26 0.73 0.48 7.49
CA LEU A 26 0.35 -0.15 6.24
C LEU A 26 0.71 -1.63 6.30
N HIS A 27 -0.22 -2.49 5.91
CA HIS A 27 -0.06 -3.94 5.87
C HIS A 27 -0.36 -4.47 4.47
N GLY A 28 0.23 -5.63 4.12
CA GLY A 28 -0.08 -6.36 2.90
C GLY A 28 1.05 -6.36 1.88
N MET A 29 0.73 -6.78 0.65
CA MET A 29 1.72 -7.06 -0.39
C MET A 29 2.28 -5.79 -1.06
N CYS A 30 1.62 -4.64 -0.88
CA CYS A 30 2.02 -3.38 -1.50
C CYS A 30 3.03 -2.58 -0.65
N VAL A 31 3.51 -3.09 0.48
CA VAL A 31 4.32 -2.31 1.44
C VAL A 31 5.80 -2.34 1.04
N ASP A 32 6.39 -1.16 0.83
CA ASP A 32 7.85 -0.94 0.87
C ASP A 32 8.21 -0.35 2.24
N ASP A 33 9.40 -0.66 2.77
CA ASP A 33 9.84 -0.31 4.13
C ASP A 33 10.03 1.22 4.34
N ARG A 34 9.82 2.03 3.30
CA ARG A 34 9.99 3.48 3.32
C ARG A 34 8.69 4.20 3.63
N THR A 35 8.31 4.23 4.90
CA THR A 35 7.22 5.09 5.37
C THR A 35 7.76 6.35 6.06
N THR A 36 7.23 7.51 5.69
CA THR A 36 7.53 8.79 6.36
C THR A 36 6.31 9.29 7.12
N TYR A 37 6.53 9.71 8.36
CA TYR A 37 5.49 10.25 9.23
C TYR A 37 5.83 11.68 9.59
N THR A 38 4.86 12.58 9.51
CA THR A 38 4.98 13.95 10.01
C THR A 38 3.76 14.26 10.86
N VAL A 39 4.00 14.56 12.14
CA VAL A 39 2.96 14.99 13.07
C VAL A 39 3.18 16.47 13.36
N LYS A 40 2.17 17.31 13.10
CA LYS A 40 2.18 18.73 13.45
C LYS A 40 0.96 19.04 14.29
N GLN A 41 1.17 19.21 15.61
CA GLN A 41 0.22 19.70 16.63
C GLN A 41 -1.18 19.05 16.65
N GLU A 42 -1.96 19.15 15.57
CA GLU A 42 -3.33 18.62 15.41
C GLU A 42 -3.54 17.83 14.10
N LEU A 43 -2.55 17.80 13.21
CA LEU A 43 -2.61 17.09 11.94
C LEU A 43 -1.49 16.05 11.85
N ALA A 44 -1.88 14.79 11.68
CA ALA A 44 -0.98 13.71 11.31
C ALA A 44 -1.02 13.50 9.79
N LYS A 45 0.15 13.58 9.15
CA LYS A 45 0.33 13.20 7.75
C LYS A 45 1.25 11.99 7.68
N ALA A 46 0.76 10.92 7.05
CA ALA A 46 1.58 9.78 6.67
C ALA A 46 1.72 9.76 5.15
N SER A 47 2.93 9.48 4.65
CA SER A 47 3.19 9.27 3.23
C SER A 47 4.04 8.02 3.05
N TRP A 48 3.66 7.16 2.13
CA TRP A 48 4.36 5.94 1.77
C TRP A 48 4.55 5.89 0.25
N PHE A 49 5.57 5.14 -0.17
CA PHE A 49 5.74 4.75 -1.56
C PHE A 49 5.54 3.24 -1.67
N THR A 50 5.04 2.81 -2.81
CA THR A 50 4.87 1.40 -3.12
C THR A 50 5.35 1.16 -4.54
N PHE A 51 6.07 0.05 -4.72
CA PHE A 51 6.51 -0.44 -6.01
C PHE A 51 5.79 -1.71 -6.43
N ILE A 52 4.90 -2.23 -5.58
CA ILE A 52 4.22 -3.50 -5.78
C ILE A 52 2.72 -3.23 -5.93
N SER A 53 2.17 -3.58 -7.08
CA SER A 53 0.72 -3.53 -7.30
C SER A 53 0.02 -4.62 -6.49
N GLY A 54 -1.18 -4.32 -6.00
CA GLY A 54 -2.02 -5.29 -5.31
C GLY A 54 -2.76 -4.70 -4.13
N SER A 55 -3.33 -5.59 -3.32
CA SER A 55 -4.15 -5.23 -2.16
C SER A 55 -3.29 -4.95 -0.93
N CYS A 56 -3.60 -3.87 -0.21
CA CYS A 56 -3.03 -3.55 1.09
C CYS A 56 -4.03 -2.88 2.00
N SER A 57 -3.82 -2.97 3.30
CA SER A 57 -4.70 -2.38 4.31
C SER A 57 -3.95 -1.34 5.13
N LEU A 58 -4.56 -0.15 5.25
CA LEU A 58 -4.06 0.93 6.09
C LEU A 58 -4.83 0.93 7.40
N SER A 59 -4.12 0.62 8.47
CA SER A 59 -4.64 0.66 9.83
C SER A 59 -4.25 1.96 10.51
N VAL A 60 -5.22 2.66 11.08
CA VAL A 60 -4.99 3.81 11.95
C VAL A 60 -5.49 3.45 13.34
N ILE A 61 -4.56 3.42 14.29
CA ILE A 61 -4.77 2.90 15.64
C ILE A 61 -4.44 4.03 16.62
N MET A 62 -5.35 4.28 17.54
CA MET A 62 -5.12 5.16 18.69
C MET A 62 -4.61 4.34 19.86
N PHE A 63 -3.58 4.85 20.52
CA PHE A 63 -2.99 4.28 21.71
C PHE A 63 -3.39 5.14 22.89
N SER A 64 -3.98 4.52 23.91
CA SER A 64 -4.10 5.11 25.24
C SER A 64 -3.23 4.33 26.21
N ALA A 65 -3.12 4.81 27.45
CA ALA A 65 -2.39 4.09 28.50
C ALA A 65 -3.00 2.70 28.84
N LEU A 66 -4.22 2.42 28.38
CA LEU A 66 -5.01 1.25 28.79
C LEU A 66 -5.46 0.38 27.61
N SER A 67 -5.38 0.86 26.37
CA SER A 67 -5.90 0.15 25.20
C SER A 67 -5.34 0.66 23.88
N GLU A 68 -5.41 -0.21 22.89
CA GLU A 68 -5.23 0.11 21.48
C GLU A 68 -6.58 -0.07 20.78
N ALA A 69 -6.99 0.92 19.98
CA ALA A 69 -8.27 0.85 19.26
C ALA A 69 -8.12 1.41 17.84
N HIS A 70 -8.73 0.75 16.87
CA HIS A 70 -8.87 1.29 15.53
C HIS A 70 -9.80 2.51 15.54
N ILE A 71 -9.45 3.53 14.77
CA ILE A 71 -10.41 4.61 14.49
C ILE A 71 -11.54 4.08 13.61
N GLN A 72 -12.66 4.80 13.61
CA GLN A 72 -13.76 4.50 12.69
C GLN A 72 -13.26 4.52 11.23
N GLY A 73 -13.62 3.48 10.46
CA GLY A 73 -13.19 3.32 9.07
C GLY A 73 -11.84 2.62 8.89
N SER A 74 -11.10 2.36 9.97
CA SER A 74 -9.92 1.49 9.95
C SER A 74 -10.33 0.03 10.21
N PRO A 75 -9.66 -0.96 9.58
CA PRO A 75 -8.66 -0.81 8.52
C PRO A 75 -9.27 -0.35 7.18
N ILE A 76 -8.58 0.54 6.49
CA ILE A 76 -8.96 1.05 5.17
C ILE A 76 -8.34 0.14 4.12
N GLN A 77 -9.15 -0.43 3.24
CA GLN A 77 -8.66 -1.28 2.17
C GLN A 77 -8.25 -0.45 0.95
N LEU A 78 -7.02 -0.66 0.49
CA LEU A 78 -6.40 0.04 -0.63
C LEU A 78 -6.06 -0.96 -1.74
N PHE A 79 -6.17 -0.52 -2.98
CA PHE A 79 -5.72 -1.27 -4.15
C PHE A 79 -4.75 -0.41 -4.96
N VAL A 80 -3.52 -0.90 -5.09
CA VAL A 80 -2.46 -0.24 -5.85
C VAL A 80 -2.45 -0.85 -7.25
N GLU A 81 -2.74 -0.05 -8.26
CA GLU A 81 -2.69 -0.48 -9.65
C GLU A 81 -1.24 -0.52 -10.17
N ALA A 82 -0.98 -1.46 -11.07
CA ALA A 82 0.28 -1.46 -11.82
C ALA A 82 0.39 -0.19 -12.66
N GLY A 83 1.61 0.32 -12.82
CA GLY A 83 1.87 1.49 -13.67
C GLY A 83 1.69 1.20 -15.17
N PRO A 84 2.00 2.19 -16.04
CA PRO A 84 2.01 2.00 -17.48
C PRO A 84 2.91 0.82 -17.92
N VAL A 85 2.52 0.16 -19.00
CA VAL A 85 3.29 -0.95 -19.60
C VAL A 85 4.72 -0.50 -19.89
N SER A 86 5.69 -1.28 -19.43
CA SER A 86 7.09 -1.18 -19.81
C SER A 86 7.44 -2.33 -20.75
N VAL A 87 7.85 -1.99 -21.98
CA VAL A 87 8.28 -2.98 -22.97
C VAL A 87 9.48 -3.78 -22.46
N GLU A 88 10.42 -3.12 -21.78
CA GLU A 88 11.64 -3.75 -21.25
C GLU A 88 11.39 -4.78 -20.13
N LYS A 89 10.25 -4.66 -19.42
CA LYS A 89 9.86 -5.60 -18.36
C LYS A 89 8.81 -6.59 -18.82
N THR A 90 8.30 -6.46 -20.04
CA THR A 90 7.28 -7.35 -20.59
C THR A 90 7.96 -8.60 -21.15
N ASN A 91 7.44 -9.77 -20.76
CA ASN A 91 7.99 -11.05 -21.19
C ASN A 91 7.05 -11.76 -22.15
N PHE A 92 7.64 -12.57 -23.02
CA PHE A 92 6.94 -13.46 -23.95
C PHE A 92 7.38 -14.90 -23.65
N GLU A 93 6.43 -15.81 -23.60
CA GLU A 93 6.66 -17.24 -23.43
C GLU A 93 5.86 -18.01 -24.48
N SER A 94 6.47 -19.01 -25.12
CA SER A 94 5.78 -19.91 -26.04
C SER A 94 6.43 -21.28 -26.04
N ASP A 95 5.62 -22.33 -26.11
CA ASP A 95 6.08 -23.72 -26.25
C ASP A 95 6.86 -23.94 -27.56
N ALA A 96 6.67 -23.05 -28.54
CA ALA A 96 7.39 -23.04 -29.80
C ALA A 96 8.74 -22.30 -29.77
N MET A 97 9.14 -21.68 -28.65
CA MET A 97 10.46 -21.05 -28.56
C MET A 97 11.60 -22.06 -28.57
N THR A 98 11.34 -23.27 -28.09
CA THR A 98 12.35 -24.32 -27.92
C THR A 98 12.14 -25.51 -28.86
N SER A 99 11.09 -25.48 -29.69
CA SER A 99 10.71 -26.58 -30.58
C SER A 99 10.34 -26.08 -31.99
N SER A 100 10.56 -26.91 -33.00
CA SER A 100 10.14 -26.60 -34.37
C SER A 100 8.61 -26.58 -34.49
N ILE A 101 8.06 -25.53 -35.07
CA ILE A 101 6.62 -25.47 -35.39
C ILE A 101 6.35 -26.29 -36.65
N THR A 102 5.41 -27.23 -36.58
CA THR A 102 4.97 -28.04 -37.73
C THR A 102 4.00 -27.25 -38.60
N VAL A 103 4.23 -27.26 -39.91
CA VAL A 103 3.33 -26.62 -40.88
C VAL A 103 1.91 -27.19 -40.76
N GLY A 104 0.92 -26.31 -40.77
CA GLY A 104 -0.49 -26.67 -40.63
C GLY A 104 -0.98 -26.81 -39.19
N PHE A 105 -0.10 -26.65 -38.19
CA PHE A 105 -0.48 -26.62 -36.78
C PHE A 105 -0.38 -25.22 -36.20
N SER A 106 -1.38 -24.82 -35.41
CA SER A 106 -1.36 -23.57 -34.65
C SER A 106 -0.46 -23.70 -33.42
N SER A 107 0.33 -22.68 -33.14
CA SER A 107 1.05 -22.51 -31.89
C SER A 107 0.51 -21.31 -31.12
N THR A 108 0.56 -21.37 -29.80
CA THR A 108 0.15 -20.29 -28.92
C THR A 108 1.35 -19.71 -28.19
N PHE A 109 1.22 -18.45 -27.81
CA PHE A 109 2.18 -17.77 -26.96
C PHE A 109 1.46 -16.87 -25.98
N VAL A 110 2.14 -16.55 -24.89
CA VAL A 110 1.65 -15.70 -23.82
C VAL A 110 2.57 -14.49 -23.71
N ILE A 111 1.99 -13.30 -23.82
CA ILE A 111 2.66 -12.05 -23.46
C ILE A 111 2.20 -11.65 -22.06
N THR A 112 3.14 -11.56 -21.14
CA THR A 112 2.89 -11.03 -19.79
C THR A 112 3.37 -9.59 -19.71
N ALA A 113 2.44 -8.65 -19.90
CA ALA A 113 2.73 -7.23 -19.77
C ALA A 113 3.02 -6.85 -18.31
N ARG A 114 4.08 -6.07 -18.11
CA ARG A 114 4.49 -5.58 -16.79
C ARG A 114 4.80 -4.08 -16.82
N ASP A 115 4.68 -3.43 -15.67
CA ASP A 115 5.15 -2.04 -15.51
C ASP A 115 6.69 -1.97 -15.31
N ARG A 116 7.23 -0.76 -15.14
CA ARG A 116 8.68 -0.55 -14.94
C ARG A 116 9.24 -1.20 -13.66
N PHE A 117 8.39 -1.49 -12.68
CA PHE A 117 8.75 -2.15 -11.42
C PHE A 117 8.53 -3.67 -11.48
N GLY A 118 7.99 -4.20 -12.58
CA GLY A 118 7.75 -5.63 -12.79
C GLY A 118 6.36 -6.10 -12.37
N ASN A 119 5.46 -5.19 -12.02
CA ASN A 119 4.08 -5.52 -11.66
C ASN A 119 3.32 -6.01 -12.87
N ARG A 120 2.58 -7.12 -12.74
CA ARG A 120 1.77 -7.67 -13.83
C ARG A 120 0.55 -6.77 -14.07
N ILE A 121 0.30 -6.44 -15.33
CA ILE A 121 -0.87 -5.67 -15.73
C ILE A 121 -1.98 -6.64 -16.12
N SER A 122 -3.09 -6.64 -15.37
CA SER A 122 -4.25 -7.51 -15.60
C SER A 122 -5.32 -6.89 -16.51
N ASN A 123 -5.37 -5.56 -16.60
CA ASN A 123 -6.38 -4.81 -17.35
C ASN A 123 -5.76 -4.05 -18.52
N LEU A 124 -5.19 -4.79 -19.48
CA LEU A 124 -4.74 -4.17 -20.74
C LEU A 124 -5.98 -3.73 -21.53
N SER A 125 -6.29 -2.43 -21.50
CA SER A 125 -7.24 -1.85 -22.44
C SER A 125 -6.47 -1.36 -23.67
N GLY A 126 -6.60 -2.08 -24.78
CA GLY A 126 -6.11 -1.61 -26.07
C GLY A 126 -7.03 -0.50 -26.58
N ARG A 127 -6.52 0.74 -26.69
CA ARG A 127 -7.21 1.76 -27.47
C ARG A 127 -7.02 1.40 -28.95
N ASN A 128 -8.04 0.79 -29.55
CA ASN A 128 -8.09 0.59 -31.00
C ASN A 128 -8.16 1.97 -31.66
N ASN A 129 -7.01 2.53 -32.03
CA ASN A 129 -6.96 3.61 -33.01
C ASN A 129 -7.22 2.96 -34.36
N GLY A 130 -8.51 2.76 -34.68
CA GLY A 130 -8.95 2.23 -35.95
C GLY A 130 -8.38 3.07 -37.08
N LEU A 131 -7.38 2.55 -37.78
CA LEU A 131 -7.11 2.93 -39.15
C LEU A 131 -8.10 2.12 -40.00
N GLN A 132 -9.22 2.76 -40.34
CA GLN A 132 -9.99 2.41 -41.54
C GLN A 132 -9.37 3.13 -42.74
#